data_AF-A0A661E9E0-F1
#
_entry.id   AF-A0A661E9E0-F1
#
_cell.length_a   1.000
_cell.length_b   1.000
_cell.length_c   1.000
_cell.angle_alpha   90.00
_cell.angle_beta   90.00
_cell.angle_gamma   90.00
#
_symmetry.space_group_name_H-M   'P 1'
#
loop_
_entity.id
_entity.type
_entity.pdbx_description
1 polymer ?
#
loop_
_entity_poly.entity_id
_entity_poly.type
_entity_poly.pdbx_seq_one_letter_code
_entity_poly.pdbx_strand_id
1 'polypeptide(L)'
;MPQLTAPNIFNYPRYWAECYGVAPFLPMSRAEMDELGWDSCDIILVCGDAYVDHPSFGMAIIGRLLESQGYRVGLICQPDWRHTESFEVLGRPNLFFAVSAGNMDSLINRYTADKRMRHDDAYTPNGEGGKRPDRALIVYSQKCRETYKDVPIVVGGIEASLRRIAQYDYWSDEVRRSVLVDSGADILLYGNAERALIEVALQFSRSKSVEDMAFIRGTVLLKNSVPQGWVEIDSTRIDWPGNIDAIPNPYAMDEESSCKKSSNKNEDDNIAIRVIPEPLQNKSEFDKEKSYIRLPGFHKVSKDAVLYAHASRVLHQESNPHNAKVLVQQHGTQQIWVNPPPIPLTTKELDGVFALPFQRVPHPSYGNAKIPAYGMIRFSINIMRGCFGG
;
A
#
# COMPACT_ATOMS: atom_id res chain seq x y z
N MET A 1 22.76 -3.77 -14.37
CA MET A 1 22.61 -3.30 -12.97
C MET A 1 22.46 -4.52 -12.09
N PRO A 2 23.07 -4.58 -10.89
CA PRO A 2 22.84 -5.69 -9.97
C PRO A 2 21.34 -5.79 -9.66
N GLN A 3 20.78 -6.98 -9.76
CA GLN A 3 19.36 -7.21 -9.52
C GLN A 3 19.09 -7.08 -8.02
N LEU A 4 18.24 -6.12 -7.62
CA LEU A 4 17.80 -6.00 -6.24
C LEU A 4 17.10 -7.30 -5.83
N THR A 5 17.51 -7.87 -4.70
CA THR A 5 16.93 -9.09 -4.13
C THR A 5 16.22 -8.78 -2.82
N ALA A 6 15.19 -9.55 -2.50
CA ALA A 6 14.45 -9.46 -1.24
C ALA A 6 14.51 -10.80 -0.50
N PRO A 7 14.49 -10.81 0.84
CA PRO A 7 14.30 -12.02 1.62
C PRO A 7 12.99 -12.72 1.25
N ASN A 8 13.00 -14.05 1.26
CA ASN A 8 11.79 -14.82 0.98
C ASN A 8 10.71 -14.55 2.04
N ILE A 9 9.48 -14.26 1.62
CA ILE A 9 8.36 -13.93 2.53
C ILE A 9 7.98 -15.04 3.52
N PHE A 10 8.36 -16.28 3.29
CA PHE A 10 8.11 -17.42 4.18
C PHE A 10 9.28 -17.76 5.11
N ASN A 11 10.40 -17.04 5.01
CA ASN A 11 11.59 -17.28 5.83
C ASN A 11 11.65 -16.42 7.10
N TYR A 12 10.68 -15.53 7.30
CA TYR A 12 10.60 -14.73 8.52
C TYR A 12 10.29 -15.61 9.73
N PRO A 13 10.81 -15.26 10.92
CA PRO A 13 10.45 -15.97 12.14
C PRO A 13 8.95 -15.80 12.37
N ARG A 14 8.26 -16.91 12.57
CA ARG A 14 6.84 -16.89 12.87
C ARG A 14 6.59 -16.28 14.23
N TYR A 15 5.44 -15.64 14.35
CA TYR A 15 4.95 -15.09 15.60
C TYR A 15 4.51 -16.20 16.55
N TRP A 16 4.57 -15.93 17.86
CA TRP A 16 4.40 -16.95 18.90
C TRP A 16 3.04 -17.68 18.83
N ALA A 17 2.02 -17.00 18.30
CA ALA A 17 0.67 -17.54 18.21
C ALA A 17 0.50 -18.60 17.09
N GLU A 18 1.58 -18.98 16.40
CA GLU A 18 1.57 -20.12 15.48
C GLU A 18 1.10 -21.44 16.12
N CYS A 19 1.21 -21.56 17.44
CA CYS A 19 0.76 -22.73 18.20
C CYS A 19 -0.76 -22.97 18.10
N TYR A 20 -1.55 -21.96 17.76
CA TYR A 20 -2.99 -22.10 17.54
C TYR A 20 -3.33 -22.74 16.17
N GLY A 21 -2.35 -22.87 15.27
CA GLY A 21 -2.57 -23.42 13.94
C GLY A 21 -3.34 -22.48 13.02
N VAL A 22 -4.00 -23.06 12.02
CA VAL A 22 -4.75 -22.33 10.98
C VAL A 22 -6.24 -22.42 11.28
N ALA A 23 -6.92 -21.27 11.31
CA ALA A 23 -8.36 -21.20 11.50
C ALA A 23 -9.10 -21.68 10.23
N PRO A 24 -10.23 -22.41 10.35
CA PRO A 24 -11.04 -22.79 9.18
C PRO A 24 -11.44 -21.58 8.34
N PHE A 25 -11.84 -20.49 9.01
CA PHE A 25 -12.03 -19.15 8.47
C PHE A 25 -11.41 -18.15 9.43
N LEU A 26 -10.96 -16.99 8.92
CA LEU A 26 -10.59 -15.88 9.80
C LEU A 26 -11.84 -15.43 10.58
N PRO A 27 -11.79 -15.34 11.92
CA PRO A 27 -12.96 -15.02 12.72
C PRO A 27 -13.48 -13.62 12.42
N MET A 28 -14.79 -13.52 12.28
CA MET A 28 -15.56 -12.28 12.10
C MET A 28 -16.36 -11.90 13.36
N SER A 29 -16.41 -12.78 14.37
CA SER A 29 -17.12 -12.54 15.62
C SER A 29 -16.37 -13.04 16.85
N ARG A 30 -16.76 -12.55 18.03
CA ARG A 30 -16.20 -13.03 19.30
C ARG A 30 -16.48 -14.51 19.55
N ALA A 31 -17.65 -15.01 19.16
CA ALA A 31 -18.00 -16.42 19.31
C ALA A 31 -17.04 -17.34 18.53
N GLU A 32 -16.67 -16.96 17.30
CA GLU A 32 -15.69 -17.70 16.50
C GLU A 32 -14.28 -17.63 17.10
N MET A 33 -13.90 -16.51 17.71
CA MET A 33 -12.65 -16.44 18.47
C MET A 33 -12.66 -17.41 19.66
N ASP A 34 -13.77 -17.50 20.39
CA ASP A 34 -13.92 -18.41 21.52
C ASP A 34 -13.83 -19.88 21.07
N GLU A 35 -14.41 -20.24 19.91
CA GLU A 35 -14.27 -21.55 19.27
C GLU A 35 -12.81 -21.89 18.89
N LEU A 36 -12.04 -20.88 18.48
CA LEU A 36 -10.60 -21.00 18.19
C LEU A 36 -9.72 -20.95 19.46
N GLY A 37 -10.31 -20.68 20.63
CA GLY A 37 -9.58 -20.50 21.89
C GLY A 37 -8.76 -19.20 21.94
N TRP A 38 -9.16 -18.16 21.19
CA TRP A 38 -8.47 -16.88 21.11
C TRP A 38 -9.08 -15.86 22.06
N ASP A 39 -8.25 -15.27 22.92
CA ASP A 39 -8.64 -14.18 23.83
C ASP A 39 -8.65 -12.81 23.13
N SER A 40 -7.80 -12.61 22.12
CA SER A 40 -7.72 -11.41 21.29
C SER A 40 -7.14 -11.72 19.90
N CYS A 41 -7.39 -10.83 18.93
CA CYS A 41 -6.67 -10.84 17.66
C CYS A 41 -5.36 -10.04 17.79
N ASP A 42 -4.31 -10.48 17.12
CA ASP A 42 -3.07 -9.69 17.00
C ASP A 42 -3.24 -8.59 15.97
N ILE A 43 -3.88 -8.90 14.85
CA ILE A 43 -4.15 -7.97 13.75
C ILE A 43 -5.64 -8.09 13.40
N ILE A 44 -6.32 -6.95 13.29
CA ILE A 44 -7.71 -6.92 12.80
C ILE A 44 -7.74 -6.22 11.46
N LEU A 45 -8.25 -6.94 10.46
CA LEU A 45 -8.49 -6.43 9.12
C LEU A 45 -9.88 -5.78 9.06
N VAL A 46 -9.99 -4.61 8.47
CA VAL A 46 -11.28 -3.94 8.22
C VAL A 46 -11.45 -3.75 6.72
N CYS A 47 -12.53 -4.32 6.16
CA CYS A 47 -12.74 -4.42 4.73
C CYS A 47 -14.11 -3.87 4.31
N GLY A 48 -14.16 -3.22 3.14
CA GLY A 48 -15.40 -2.78 2.50
C GLY A 48 -16.18 -3.86 1.74
N ASP A 49 -15.64 -5.07 1.63
CA ASP A 49 -16.28 -6.22 0.96
C ASP A 49 -16.74 -7.29 1.94
N ALA A 50 -17.61 -8.19 1.48
CA ALA A 50 -17.87 -9.46 2.15
C ALA A 50 -16.61 -10.34 2.22
N TYR A 51 -16.49 -11.13 3.29
CA TYR A 51 -15.42 -12.12 3.41
C TYR A 51 -15.69 -13.33 2.52
N VAL A 52 -14.94 -13.42 1.44
CA VAL A 52 -14.85 -14.63 0.62
C VAL A 52 -13.44 -15.16 0.75
N ASP A 53 -13.30 -16.34 1.37
CA ASP A 53 -11.99 -16.93 1.64
C ASP A 53 -11.44 -17.60 0.39
N HIS A 54 -11.13 -16.80 -0.62
CA HIS A 54 -10.69 -17.24 -1.95
C HIS A 54 -9.48 -16.40 -2.40
N PRO A 55 -8.49 -17.00 -3.07
CA PRO A 55 -7.28 -16.30 -3.52
C PRO A 55 -7.49 -15.23 -4.60
N SER A 56 -8.74 -14.91 -4.94
CA SER A 56 -9.09 -13.83 -5.86
C SER A 56 -9.62 -12.59 -5.12
N PHE A 57 -9.75 -12.68 -3.79
CA PHE A 57 -10.14 -11.58 -2.92
C PHE A 57 -8.90 -11.13 -2.15
N GLY A 58 -8.50 -9.87 -2.34
CA GLY A 58 -7.24 -9.34 -1.81
C GLY A 58 -7.14 -9.44 -0.28
N MET A 59 -8.23 -9.17 0.44
CA MET A 59 -8.24 -9.26 1.90
C MET A 59 -8.16 -10.69 2.43
N ALA A 60 -8.64 -11.68 1.68
CA ALA A 60 -8.44 -13.08 2.03
C ALA A 60 -6.97 -13.48 1.86
N ILE A 61 -6.33 -13.07 0.75
CA ILE A 61 -4.89 -13.29 0.54
C ILE A 61 -4.09 -12.70 1.70
N ILE A 62 -4.35 -11.44 2.03
CA ILE A 62 -3.60 -10.71 3.05
C ILE A 62 -3.82 -11.31 4.44
N GLY A 63 -5.06 -11.67 4.78
CA GLY A 63 -5.37 -12.32 6.06
C GLY A 63 -4.73 -13.70 6.19
N ARG A 64 -4.83 -14.55 5.17
CA ARG A 64 -4.17 -15.87 5.16
C ARG A 64 -2.64 -15.75 5.16
N LEU A 65 -2.09 -14.73 4.50
CA LEU A 65 -0.66 -14.48 4.53
C LEU A 65 -0.19 -14.13 5.95
N LEU A 66 -0.88 -13.21 6.63
CA LEU A 66 -0.57 -12.87 8.03
C LEU A 66 -0.74 -14.07 8.97
N GLU A 67 -1.80 -14.86 8.81
CA GLU A 67 -1.99 -16.11 9.57
C GLU A 67 -0.83 -17.10 9.33
N SER A 68 -0.34 -17.21 8.09
CA SER A 68 0.82 -18.07 7.77
C SER A 68 2.13 -17.62 8.42
N GLN A 69 2.22 -16.36 8.86
CA GLN A 69 3.33 -15.83 9.66
C GLN A 69 3.13 -16.06 11.16
N GLY A 70 2.05 -16.74 11.58
CA GLY A 70 1.77 -17.09 12.98
C GLY A 70 0.95 -16.06 13.75
N TYR A 71 0.35 -15.06 13.09
CA TYR A 71 -0.51 -14.07 13.75
C TYR A 71 -1.96 -14.56 13.87
N ARG A 72 -2.64 -14.21 14.96
CA ARG A 72 -4.09 -14.38 15.07
C ARG A 72 -4.78 -13.20 14.37
N VAL A 73 -5.41 -13.49 13.24
CA VAL A 73 -5.97 -12.45 12.36
C VAL A 73 -7.49 -12.52 12.38
N GLY A 74 -8.12 -11.40 12.74
CA GLY A 74 -9.58 -11.24 12.65
C GLY A 74 -9.98 -10.36 11.47
N LEU A 75 -11.21 -10.47 10.99
CA LEU A 75 -11.72 -9.71 9.85
C LEU A 75 -13.10 -9.09 10.13
N ILE A 76 -13.19 -7.77 10.05
CA ILE A 76 -14.43 -7.00 10.13
C ILE A 76 -14.82 -6.58 8.71
N CYS A 77 -15.90 -7.17 8.19
CA CYS A 77 -16.40 -6.91 6.84
C CYS A 77 -17.64 -6.02 6.86
N GLN A 78 -17.61 -4.95 6.07
CA GLN A 78 -18.72 -4.01 5.91
C GLN A 78 -19.32 -3.50 7.24
N PRO A 79 -18.48 -3.03 8.19
CA PRO A 79 -19.00 -2.48 9.43
C PRO A 79 -19.89 -1.27 9.16
N ASP A 80 -20.96 -1.10 9.94
CA ASP A 80 -21.76 0.12 9.86
C ASP A 80 -20.94 1.29 10.42
N TRP A 81 -20.49 2.15 9.53
CA TRP A 81 -19.64 3.30 9.84
C TRP A 81 -20.34 4.41 10.61
N ARG A 82 -21.65 4.31 10.84
CA ARG A 82 -22.40 5.25 11.67
C ARG A 82 -22.15 5.03 13.17
N HIS A 83 -21.66 3.84 13.52
CA HIS A 83 -21.58 3.32 14.88
C HIS A 83 -20.19 2.76 15.16
N THR A 84 -19.55 3.16 16.26
CA THR A 84 -18.20 2.65 16.63
C THR A 84 -18.26 1.21 17.08
N GLU A 85 -19.40 0.76 17.60
CA GLU A 85 -19.65 -0.60 18.08
C GLU A 85 -19.38 -1.65 17.00
N SER A 86 -19.62 -1.32 15.71
CA SER A 86 -19.32 -2.19 14.58
C SER A 86 -17.82 -2.49 14.41
N PHE A 87 -16.95 -1.65 14.97
CA PHE A 87 -15.49 -1.80 14.96
C PHE A 87 -14.95 -2.43 16.25
N GLU A 88 -15.81 -2.63 17.25
CA GLU A 88 -15.47 -3.23 18.55
C GLU A 88 -15.76 -4.74 18.60
N VAL A 89 -16.41 -5.30 17.57
CA VAL A 89 -16.93 -6.69 17.56
C VAL A 89 -15.87 -7.78 17.81
N LEU A 90 -14.60 -7.51 17.49
CA LEU A 90 -13.46 -8.41 17.76
C LEU A 90 -12.57 -7.94 18.93
N GLY A 91 -12.92 -6.82 19.54
CA GLY A 91 -12.13 -6.17 20.58
C GLY A 91 -10.92 -5.40 20.04
N ARG A 92 -9.98 -5.12 20.94
CA ARG A 92 -8.74 -4.40 20.64
C ARG A 92 -7.70 -5.35 20.03
N PRO A 93 -7.05 -5.01 18.90
CA PRO A 93 -5.95 -5.81 18.38
C PRO A 93 -4.67 -5.59 19.20
N ASN A 94 -3.83 -6.60 19.31
CA ASN A 94 -2.57 -6.48 20.05
C ASN A 94 -1.50 -5.67 19.30
N LEU A 95 -1.53 -5.67 17.96
CA LEU A 95 -0.52 -5.02 17.12
C LEU A 95 -1.09 -3.80 16.38
N PHE A 96 -2.03 -3.99 15.45
CA PHE A 96 -2.57 -2.90 14.64
C PHE A 96 -3.89 -3.26 13.93
N PHE A 97 -4.60 -2.23 13.46
CA PHE A 97 -5.68 -2.38 12.48
C PHE A 97 -5.12 -2.28 11.07
N ALA A 98 -5.55 -3.17 10.16
CA ALA A 98 -5.25 -3.05 8.73
C ALA A 98 -6.53 -2.76 7.93
N VAL A 99 -6.63 -1.59 7.31
CA VAL A 99 -7.86 -1.06 6.72
C VAL A 99 -7.76 -1.00 5.19
N SER A 100 -8.80 -1.48 4.51
CA SER A 100 -8.94 -1.42 3.05
C SER A 100 -10.39 -1.18 2.64
N ALA A 101 -10.60 -0.47 1.53
CA ALA A 101 -11.92 -0.31 0.92
C ALA A 101 -12.45 -1.60 0.25
N GLY A 102 -11.62 -2.63 0.14
CA GLY A 102 -11.92 -3.90 -0.54
C GLY A 102 -11.20 -4.05 -1.88
N ASN A 103 -11.74 -4.90 -2.75
CA ASN A 103 -11.23 -5.22 -4.07
C ASN A 103 -11.53 -4.13 -5.12
N MET A 104 -12.38 -3.16 -4.79
CA MET A 104 -12.75 -2.06 -5.68
C MET A 104 -12.85 -0.75 -4.88
N ASP A 105 -12.56 0.37 -5.54
CA ASP A 105 -12.77 1.69 -4.98
C ASP A 105 -14.26 1.91 -4.63
N SER A 106 -14.51 2.48 -3.46
CA SER A 106 -15.87 2.65 -2.91
C SER A 106 -16.75 3.56 -3.75
N LEU A 107 -16.17 4.60 -4.38
CA LEU A 107 -16.91 5.50 -5.26
C LEU A 107 -17.16 4.85 -6.62
N ILE A 108 -16.18 4.13 -7.18
CA ILE A 108 -16.37 3.33 -8.40
C ILE A 108 -17.44 2.27 -8.19
N ASN A 109 -17.59 1.71 -6.98
CA ASN A 109 -18.65 0.77 -6.67
C ASN A 109 -20.02 1.46 -6.68
N ARG A 110 -20.14 2.57 -5.94
CA ARG A 110 -21.41 3.25 -5.73
C ARG A 110 -21.88 4.10 -6.90
N TYR A 111 -21.00 4.55 -7.78
CA TYR A 111 -21.32 5.49 -8.86
C TYR A 111 -20.80 5.05 -10.23
N THR A 112 -21.62 5.26 -11.27
CA THR A 112 -21.19 5.12 -12.66
C THR A 112 -20.21 6.22 -13.04
N ALA A 113 -19.53 6.06 -14.19
CA ALA A 113 -18.64 7.08 -14.74
C ALA A 113 -19.36 8.44 -14.93
N ASP A 114 -20.66 8.41 -15.27
CA ASP A 114 -21.51 9.60 -15.39
C ASP A 114 -22.03 10.13 -14.03
N LYS A 115 -21.41 9.71 -12.92
CA LYS A 115 -21.78 10.08 -11.53
C LYS A 115 -23.21 9.70 -11.14
N ARG A 116 -23.82 8.68 -11.77
CA ARG A 116 -25.14 8.16 -11.37
C ARG A 116 -24.97 7.08 -10.30
N MET A 117 -25.83 7.09 -9.29
CA MET A 117 -25.79 6.11 -8.20
C MET A 117 -26.22 4.72 -8.69
N ARG A 118 -25.42 3.70 -8.36
CA ARG A 118 -25.78 2.29 -8.48
C ARG A 118 -26.57 1.85 -7.25
N HIS A 119 -27.46 0.89 -7.47
CA HIS A 119 -28.29 0.30 -6.41
C HIS A 119 -27.79 -1.09 -5.98
N ASP A 120 -26.78 -1.60 -6.67
CA ASP A 120 -26.16 -2.90 -6.47
C ASP A 120 -24.66 -2.77 -6.14
N ASP A 121 -24.15 -3.73 -5.36
CA ASP A 121 -22.73 -3.86 -5.03
C ASP A 121 -22.30 -5.32 -5.18
N ALA A 122 -21.45 -5.61 -6.17
CA ALA A 122 -21.04 -6.97 -6.51
C ALA A 122 -20.29 -7.71 -5.38
N TYR A 123 -19.74 -6.99 -4.41
CA TYR A 123 -18.95 -7.54 -3.31
C TYR A 123 -19.73 -7.60 -1.98
N THR A 124 -21.02 -7.26 -2.00
CA THR A 124 -21.90 -7.31 -0.84
C THR A 124 -22.79 -8.56 -0.88
N PRO A 125 -23.16 -9.15 0.27
CA PRO A 125 -24.15 -10.23 0.32
C PRO A 125 -25.47 -9.78 -0.34
N ASN A 126 -26.05 -10.65 -1.17
CA ASN A 126 -27.23 -10.39 -2.00
C ASN A 126 -27.09 -9.25 -3.02
N GLY A 127 -25.89 -8.71 -3.22
CA GLY A 127 -25.68 -7.57 -4.11
C GLY A 127 -26.22 -6.25 -3.55
N GLU A 128 -26.44 -6.13 -2.24
CA GLU A 128 -27.07 -4.95 -1.64
C GLU A 128 -26.20 -3.69 -1.81
N GLY A 129 -26.76 -2.63 -2.42
CA GLY A 129 -26.11 -1.34 -2.49
C GLY A 129 -26.05 -0.62 -1.14
N GLY A 130 -25.07 0.27 -0.97
CA GLY A 130 -25.01 1.18 0.18
C GLY A 130 -24.54 0.58 1.51
N LYS A 131 -23.89 -0.59 1.48
CA LYS A 131 -23.26 -1.23 2.66
C LYS A 131 -21.82 -0.78 2.95
N ARG A 132 -21.25 0.11 2.12
CA ARG A 132 -19.97 0.78 2.37
C ARG A 132 -20.12 2.30 2.22
N PRO A 133 -19.39 3.11 2.98
CA PRO A 133 -19.37 4.56 2.80
C PRO A 133 -18.56 4.95 1.56
N ASP A 134 -18.79 6.18 1.09
CA ASP A 134 -17.92 6.81 0.11
C ASP A 134 -16.55 7.07 0.74
N ARG A 135 -15.48 6.82 -0.01
CA ARG A 135 -14.09 6.90 0.49
C ARG A 135 -13.90 6.01 1.73
N ALA A 136 -14.34 4.76 1.60
CA ALA A 136 -14.42 3.81 2.70
C ALA A 136 -13.12 3.70 3.51
N LEU A 137 -11.96 3.77 2.85
CA LEU A 137 -10.67 3.73 3.53
C LEU A 137 -10.49 4.85 4.56
N ILE A 138 -10.88 6.09 4.22
CA ILE A 138 -10.79 7.24 5.12
C ILE A 138 -11.75 7.04 6.29
N VAL A 139 -13.01 6.72 6.00
CA VAL A 139 -14.07 6.60 7.01
C VAL A 139 -13.76 5.47 8.00
N TYR A 140 -13.37 4.29 7.51
CA TYR A 140 -13.02 3.16 8.36
C TYR A 140 -11.78 3.43 9.21
N SER A 141 -10.75 4.08 8.65
CA SER A 141 -9.55 4.45 9.42
C SER A 141 -9.89 5.41 10.56
N GLN A 142 -10.69 6.44 10.28
CA GLN A 142 -11.13 7.39 11.30
C GLN A 142 -11.98 6.71 12.38
N LYS A 143 -12.86 5.78 12.01
CA LYS A 143 -13.65 5.00 12.97
C LYS A 143 -12.80 4.07 13.82
N CYS A 144 -11.78 3.43 13.26
CA CYS A 144 -10.81 2.65 14.04
C CYS A 144 -10.07 3.55 15.04
N ARG A 145 -9.67 4.77 14.62
CA ARG A 145 -9.00 5.74 15.50
C ARG A 145 -9.92 6.25 16.62
N GLU A 146 -11.19 6.47 16.32
CA GLU A 146 -12.22 6.87 17.30
C GLU A 146 -12.41 5.78 18.35
N THR A 147 -12.45 4.51 17.91
CA THR A 147 -12.67 3.34 18.77
C THR A 147 -11.45 3.03 19.65
N TYR A 148 -10.25 3.03 19.07
CA TYR A 148 -9.00 2.71 19.76
C TYR A 148 -7.88 3.69 19.38
N LYS A 149 -7.84 4.81 20.10
CA LYS A 149 -6.95 5.95 19.81
C LYS A 149 -5.47 5.58 19.67
N ASP A 150 -4.96 4.72 20.54
CA ASP A 150 -3.53 4.40 20.63
C ASP A 150 -3.12 3.17 19.79
N VAL A 151 -4.04 2.57 19.05
CA VAL A 151 -3.72 1.41 18.20
C VAL A 151 -3.21 1.92 16.84
N PRO A 152 -2.06 1.44 16.36
CA PRO A 152 -1.59 1.78 15.01
C PRO A 152 -2.58 1.35 13.92
N ILE A 153 -2.68 2.16 12.87
CA ILE A 153 -3.54 1.92 11.71
C ILE A 153 -2.68 1.87 10.46
N VAL A 154 -2.71 0.71 9.80
CA VAL A 154 -2.08 0.46 8.52
C VAL A 154 -3.15 0.46 7.43
N VAL A 155 -2.99 1.28 6.40
CA VAL A 155 -3.95 1.34 5.28
C VAL A 155 -3.36 0.77 4.00
N GLY A 156 -4.20 0.12 3.19
CA GLY A 156 -3.77 -0.51 1.94
C GLY A 156 -4.91 -0.71 0.94
N GLY A 157 -4.59 -1.42 -0.15
CA GLY A 157 -5.52 -1.67 -1.25
C GLY A 157 -5.56 -0.55 -2.29
N ILE A 158 -6.57 -0.59 -3.15
CA ILE A 158 -6.64 0.25 -4.36
C ILE A 158 -6.73 1.74 -4.02
N GLU A 159 -7.59 2.08 -3.04
CA GLU A 159 -7.76 3.48 -2.62
C GLU A 159 -6.49 4.07 -2.01
N ALA A 160 -5.77 3.30 -1.18
CA ALA A 160 -4.52 3.74 -0.58
C ALA A 160 -3.43 3.93 -1.63
N SER A 161 -3.20 2.88 -2.42
CA SER A 161 -2.11 2.81 -3.38
C SER A 161 -2.17 3.94 -4.41
N LEU A 162 -3.34 4.17 -5.01
CA LEU A 162 -3.53 5.21 -6.03
C LEU A 162 -3.52 6.63 -5.47
N ARG A 163 -3.82 6.81 -4.17
CA ARG A 163 -3.98 8.12 -3.52
C ARG A 163 -2.85 8.46 -2.54
N ARG A 164 -1.65 7.92 -2.80
CA ARG A 164 -0.51 7.99 -1.88
C ARG A 164 0.21 9.35 -1.82
N ILE A 165 0.14 10.14 -2.89
CA ILE A 165 0.61 11.54 -2.95
C ILE A 165 -0.57 12.46 -3.30
N ALA A 166 -0.39 13.74 -3.59
CA ALA A 166 -1.48 14.57 -4.09
C ALA A 166 -2.06 13.99 -5.40
N GLN A 167 -3.38 13.82 -5.45
CA GLN A 167 -4.06 13.22 -6.60
C GLN A 167 -5.27 14.05 -7.03
N TYR A 168 -5.54 14.06 -8.33
CA TYR A 168 -6.79 14.58 -8.87
C TYR A 168 -7.94 13.61 -8.57
N ASP A 169 -8.99 14.13 -7.96
CA ASP A 169 -10.20 13.39 -7.65
C ASP A 169 -11.31 13.77 -8.63
N TYR A 170 -11.64 12.84 -9.53
CA TYR A 170 -12.67 13.02 -10.54
C TYR A 170 -14.06 13.33 -9.95
N TRP A 171 -14.35 12.79 -8.76
CA TRP A 171 -15.66 12.90 -8.14
C TRP A 171 -15.95 14.32 -7.67
N SER A 172 -15.01 14.93 -6.94
CA SER A 172 -15.08 16.32 -6.48
C SER A 172 -14.46 17.35 -7.42
N ASP A 173 -13.85 16.92 -8.54
CA ASP A 173 -13.19 17.80 -9.53
C ASP A 173 -12.11 18.71 -8.91
N GLU A 174 -11.30 18.14 -8.03
CA GLU A 174 -10.26 18.87 -7.30
C GLU A 174 -9.03 18.00 -7.09
N VAL A 175 -7.87 18.65 -6.92
CA VAL A 175 -6.67 17.96 -6.44
C VAL A 175 -6.77 17.82 -4.92
N ARG A 176 -6.83 16.59 -4.44
CA ARG A 176 -6.86 16.25 -3.02
C ARG A 176 -5.48 15.94 -2.49
N ARG A 177 -5.35 16.04 -1.16
CA ARG A 177 -4.15 15.61 -0.42
C ARG A 177 -3.99 14.10 -0.50
N SER A 178 -2.82 13.62 -0.08
CA SER A 178 -2.59 12.19 0.11
C SER A 178 -3.63 11.63 1.07
N VAL A 179 -4.16 10.45 0.76
CA VAL A 179 -5.13 9.77 1.62
C VAL A 179 -4.56 9.42 2.99
N LEU A 180 -3.23 9.31 3.12
CA LEU A 180 -2.58 9.12 4.42
C LEU A 180 -2.83 10.32 5.36
N VAL A 181 -2.86 11.55 4.82
CA VAL A 181 -3.20 12.76 5.60
C VAL A 181 -4.67 12.77 5.99
N ASP A 182 -5.57 12.48 5.04
CA ASP A 182 -7.02 12.57 5.26
C ASP A 182 -7.53 11.43 6.18
N SER A 183 -6.92 10.24 6.12
CA SER A 183 -7.33 9.06 6.90
C SER A 183 -6.85 9.06 8.35
N GLY A 184 -5.77 9.79 8.68
CA GLY A 184 -5.14 9.74 10.01
C GLY A 184 -4.51 8.37 10.34
N ALA A 185 -4.22 7.57 9.30
CA ALA A 185 -3.49 6.33 9.43
C ALA A 185 -2.00 6.60 9.68
N ASP A 186 -1.30 5.62 10.26
CA ASP A 186 0.10 5.76 10.63
C ASP A 186 1.03 5.33 9.49
N ILE A 187 0.65 4.27 8.75
CA ILE A 187 1.42 3.72 7.63
C ILE A 187 0.47 3.42 6.47
N LEU A 188 0.85 3.81 5.26
CA LEU A 188 0.19 3.40 4.03
C LEU A 188 1.06 2.40 3.27
N LEU A 189 0.47 1.30 2.82
CA LEU A 189 1.10 0.30 1.96
C LEU A 189 0.57 0.45 0.52
N TYR A 190 1.45 0.33 -0.47
CA TYR A 190 1.05 0.45 -1.87
C TYR A 190 1.63 -0.61 -2.81
N GLY A 191 0.90 -0.88 -3.88
CA GLY A 191 1.20 -1.95 -4.84
C GLY A 191 1.01 -3.34 -4.24
N ASN A 192 1.75 -4.34 -4.74
CA ASN A 192 1.77 -5.69 -4.18
C ASN A 192 2.48 -5.69 -2.81
N ALA A 193 1.69 -5.42 -1.76
CA ALA A 193 2.18 -5.05 -0.45
C ALA A 193 2.58 -6.23 0.45
N GLU A 194 2.55 -7.49 -0.01
CA GLU A 194 2.79 -8.67 0.84
C GLU A 194 4.11 -8.59 1.61
N ARG A 195 5.20 -8.22 0.92
CA ARG A 195 6.51 -8.06 1.54
C ARG A 195 6.49 -6.95 2.59
N ALA A 196 5.95 -5.80 2.22
CA ALA A 196 5.89 -4.63 3.09
C ALA A 196 5.04 -4.92 4.33
N LEU A 197 3.92 -5.62 4.17
CA LEU A 197 3.01 -5.97 5.25
C LEU A 197 3.63 -6.96 6.23
N ILE A 198 4.32 -8.00 5.74
CA ILE A 198 5.01 -8.96 6.61
C ILE A 198 6.10 -8.26 7.41
N GLU A 199 6.87 -7.38 6.76
CA GLU A 199 7.92 -6.62 7.43
C GLU A 199 7.33 -5.66 8.48
N VAL A 200 6.28 -4.91 8.15
CA VAL A 200 5.57 -4.04 9.10
C VAL A 200 5.00 -4.83 10.28
N ALA A 201 4.38 -6.00 10.04
CA ALA A 201 3.86 -6.85 11.10
C ALA A 201 4.97 -7.38 12.01
N LEU A 202 6.12 -7.76 11.44
CA LEU A 202 7.31 -8.18 12.20
C LEU A 202 7.89 -7.04 13.05
N GLN A 203 7.91 -5.81 12.54
CA GLN A 203 8.41 -4.66 13.30
C GLN A 203 7.46 -4.31 14.45
N PHE A 204 6.13 -4.30 14.21
CA PHE A 204 5.16 -4.10 15.30
C PHE A 204 5.20 -5.20 16.36
N SER A 205 5.39 -6.47 15.97
CA SER A 205 5.52 -7.57 16.95
C SER A 205 6.79 -7.48 17.80
N ARG A 206 7.78 -6.70 17.37
CA ARG A 206 9.00 -6.35 18.12
C ARG A 206 8.89 -5.01 18.85
N SER A 207 7.67 -4.46 18.97
CA SER A 207 7.38 -3.18 19.60
C SER A 207 8.16 -2.00 19.00
N LYS A 208 8.48 -2.07 17.71
CA LYS A 208 9.09 -0.96 16.96
C LYS A 208 8.05 0.08 16.60
N SER A 209 8.47 1.35 16.60
CA SER A 209 7.58 2.44 16.24
C SER A 209 7.50 2.61 14.72
N VAL A 210 6.57 3.44 14.26
CA VAL A 210 6.39 3.77 12.84
C VAL A 210 7.64 4.45 12.26
N GLU A 211 8.34 5.24 13.08
CA GLU A 211 9.58 5.91 12.71
C GLU A 211 10.72 4.92 12.43
N ASP A 212 10.79 3.81 13.17
CA ASP A 212 11.77 2.74 12.94
C ASP A 212 11.55 2.04 11.58
N MET A 213 10.33 2.13 11.04
CA MET A 213 9.91 1.53 9.76
C MET A 213 10.13 2.46 8.56
N ALA A 214 10.90 3.53 8.75
CA ALA A 214 11.11 4.62 7.79
C ALA A 214 11.51 4.20 6.37
N PHE A 215 12.13 3.04 6.21
CA PHE A 215 12.79 2.61 4.96
C PHE A 215 12.28 1.27 4.41
N ILE A 216 11.14 0.78 4.90
CA ILE A 216 10.50 -0.42 4.35
C ILE A 216 9.97 -0.11 2.95
N ARG A 217 10.37 -0.87 1.94
CA ARG A 217 9.91 -0.71 0.55
C ARG A 217 8.41 -0.95 0.44
N GLY A 218 7.72 -0.15 -0.36
CA GLY A 218 6.26 -0.22 -0.52
C GLY A 218 5.46 0.46 0.58
N THR A 219 6.10 1.22 1.47
CA THR A 219 5.44 2.00 2.52
C THR A 219 5.44 3.50 2.22
N VAL A 220 4.48 4.20 2.80
CA VAL A 220 4.36 5.66 2.79
C VAL A 220 4.09 6.14 4.21
N LEU A 221 4.84 7.15 4.62
CA LEU A 221 4.86 7.66 5.99
C LEU A 221 4.71 9.19 6.00
N LEU A 222 4.10 9.71 7.07
CA LEU A 222 4.13 11.13 7.37
C LEU A 222 5.37 11.46 8.20
N LYS A 223 6.13 12.46 7.76
CA LYS A 223 7.32 12.94 8.47
C LYS A 223 7.25 14.45 8.68
N ASN A 224 7.75 14.93 9.81
CA ASN A 224 7.90 16.36 10.08
C ASN A 224 9.09 16.95 9.30
N SER A 225 10.13 16.16 9.05
CA SER A 225 11.31 16.55 8.28
C SER A 225 11.91 15.36 7.54
N VAL A 226 12.66 15.66 6.49
CA VAL A 226 13.49 14.67 5.78
C VAL A 226 14.65 14.25 6.71
N PRO A 227 15.05 12.96 6.73
CA PRO A 227 16.22 12.51 7.46
C PRO A 227 17.51 13.20 6.99
N GLN A 228 18.44 13.45 7.92
CA GLN A 228 19.75 14.03 7.61
C GLN A 228 20.60 13.06 6.75
N GLY A 229 21.53 13.62 5.97
CA GLY A 229 22.46 12.82 5.13
C GLY A 229 21.86 12.27 3.83
N TRP A 230 20.65 12.71 3.46
CA TRP A 230 20.04 12.39 2.18
C TRP A 230 20.29 13.49 1.14
N VAL A 231 20.54 13.08 -0.11
CA VAL A 231 20.68 13.97 -1.26
C VAL A 231 19.29 14.26 -1.85
N GLU A 232 18.99 15.54 -2.02
CA GLU A 232 17.74 15.99 -2.61
C GLU A 232 17.89 16.14 -4.12
N ILE A 233 17.01 15.49 -4.88
CA ILE A 233 16.81 15.75 -6.30
C ILE A 233 15.59 16.66 -6.43
N ASP A 234 15.81 17.92 -6.81
CA ASP A 234 14.75 18.93 -6.92
C ASP A 234 13.97 18.75 -8.23
N SER A 235 12.73 18.28 -8.10
CA SER A 235 11.72 18.16 -9.17
C SER A 235 10.54 19.11 -8.91
N THR A 236 10.74 20.17 -8.11
CA THR A 236 9.66 21.12 -7.78
C THR A 236 9.31 22.10 -8.91
N ARG A 237 10.04 22.04 -10.03
CA ARG A 237 9.90 22.90 -11.20
C ARG A 237 9.79 22.02 -12.45
N ILE A 238 9.09 22.55 -13.46
CA ILE A 238 9.01 21.91 -14.77
C ILE A 238 10.42 21.85 -15.37
N ASP A 239 10.77 20.73 -15.96
CA ASP A 239 12.05 20.56 -16.64
C ASP A 239 12.25 21.58 -17.75
N TRP A 240 13.49 22.00 -17.91
CA TRP A 240 13.90 22.78 -19.07
C TRP A 240 13.88 21.89 -20.32
N PRO A 241 13.28 22.33 -21.43
CA PRO A 241 13.44 21.64 -22.71
C PRO A 241 14.93 21.50 -23.04
N GLY A 242 15.43 20.27 -23.08
CA GLY A 242 16.81 19.96 -23.42
C GLY A 242 16.88 19.07 -24.66
N ASN A 243 18.05 18.99 -25.29
CA ASN A 243 18.29 17.98 -26.32
C ASN A 243 18.15 16.60 -25.70
N ILE A 244 17.26 15.78 -26.28
CA ILE A 244 17.14 14.36 -25.93
C ILE A 244 18.37 13.68 -26.52
N ASP A 245 19.20 13.07 -25.66
CA ASP A 245 20.31 12.24 -26.12
C ASP A 245 19.76 11.15 -27.05
N ALA A 246 20.48 10.84 -28.12
CA ALA A 246 20.06 9.81 -29.07
C ALA A 246 19.79 8.51 -28.30
N ILE A 247 18.55 8.03 -28.31
CA ILE A 247 18.17 6.79 -27.63
C ILE A 247 18.94 5.67 -28.34
N PRO A 248 19.91 5.01 -27.67
CA PRO A 248 20.66 3.94 -28.31
C PRO A 248 19.67 2.84 -28.70
N ASN A 249 19.77 2.38 -29.95
CA ASN A 249 18.90 1.33 -30.46
C ASN A 249 19.10 0.08 -29.58
N PRO A 250 18.06 -0.44 -28.90
CA PRO A 250 18.19 -1.60 -28.02
C PRO A 250 18.58 -2.89 -28.75
N TYR A 251 18.58 -2.89 -30.08
CA TYR A 251 19.03 -3.98 -30.95
C TYR A 251 20.33 -3.67 -31.70
N ALA A 252 20.95 -2.52 -31.45
CA ALA A 252 22.31 -2.27 -31.93
C ALA A 252 23.28 -3.16 -31.14
N MET A 253 23.94 -4.07 -31.84
CA MET A 253 25.08 -4.82 -31.32
C MET A 253 26.29 -3.87 -31.40
N ASP A 254 26.57 -3.13 -30.33
CA ASP A 254 27.76 -2.28 -30.29
C ASP A 254 29.02 -3.16 -30.17
N GLU A 255 29.84 -3.15 -31.22
CA GLU A 255 31.24 -3.57 -31.15
C GLU A 255 32.03 -2.55 -30.32
N GLU A 256 32.70 -3.05 -29.28
CA GLU A 256 33.77 -2.43 -28.47
C GLU A 256 33.75 -0.91 -28.20
N SER A 257 33.68 -0.53 -26.92
CA SER A 257 34.50 0.62 -26.48
C SER A 257 35.01 0.53 -25.04
N SER A 258 36.27 0.95 -24.93
CA SER A 258 37.22 0.81 -23.83
C SER A 258 36.86 1.52 -22.52
N CYS A 259 37.13 0.85 -21.40
CA CYS A 259 37.20 1.44 -20.06
C CYS A 259 38.17 2.63 -19.97
N LYS A 260 37.66 3.81 -19.60
CA LYS A 260 38.48 4.87 -19.00
C LYS A 260 38.25 4.88 -17.49
N LYS A 261 39.34 4.69 -16.72
CA LYS A 261 39.37 4.77 -15.26
C LYS A 261 39.22 6.24 -14.82
N SER A 262 38.27 6.54 -13.95
CA SER A 262 38.20 7.80 -13.20
C SER A 262 38.97 7.68 -11.89
N SER A 263 39.73 8.75 -11.57
CA SER A 263 40.59 8.91 -10.41
C SER A 263 39.82 9.49 -9.21
N ASN A 264 40.01 8.90 -8.03
CA ASN A 264 39.49 9.37 -6.75
C ASN A 264 39.85 10.83 -6.44
N LYS A 265 38.88 11.58 -5.90
CA LYS A 265 39.11 12.78 -5.08
C LYS A 265 38.35 12.66 -3.77
N ASN A 266 39.03 13.01 -2.69
CA ASN A 266 38.59 12.96 -1.29
C ASN A 266 37.41 13.91 -1.03
N GLU A 267 36.47 13.47 -0.19
CA GLU A 267 35.35 14.27 0.32
C GLU A 267 35.74 14.94 1.64
N ASP A 268 35.46 16.25 1.72
CA ASP A 268 35.49 17.07 2.93
C ASP A 268 34.12 16.99 3.61
N ASP A 269 34.11 16.62 4.88
CA ASP A 269 32.90 16.50 5.71
C ASP A 269 32.39 17.89 6.14
N ASN A 270 31.36 18.38 5.44
CA ASN A 270 30.42 19.38 5.94
C ASN A 270 29.01 19.00 5.49
N ILE A 271 28.22 18.43 6.41
CA ILE A 271 26.94 17.78 6.10
C ILE A 271 25.83 18.85 5.94
N ALA A 272 25.79 19.47 4.77
CA ALA A 272 24.63 20.22 4.28
C ALA A 272 23.81 19.35 3.31
N ILE A 273 22.49 19.55 3.25
CA ILE A 273 21.63 18.87 2.27
C ILE A 273 22.07 19.31 0.87
N ARG A 274 22.59 18.36 0.08
CA ARG A 274 23.00 18.60 -1.32
C ARG A 274 21.76 18.54 -2.21
N VAL A 275 21.43 19.66 -2.87
CA VAL A 275 20.28 19.78 -3.79
C VAL A 275 20.78 19.71 -5.24
N ILE A 276 20.23 18.79 -6.02
CA ILE A 276 20.56 18.55 -7.43
C ILE A 276 19.28 18.76 -8.26
N PRO A 277 19.23 19.69 -9.22
CA PRO A 277 18.08 19.80 -10.12
C PRO A 277 17.87 18.48 -10.89
N GLU A 278 16.62 18.01 -11.01
CA GLU A 278 16.28 16.75 -11.70
C GLU A 278 16.97 16.59 -13.09
N PRO A 279 17.02 17.62 -13.97
CA PRO A 279 17.69 17.49 -15.28
C PRO A 279 19.19 17.22 -15.22
N LEU A 280 19.85 17.50 -14.09
CA LEU A 280 21.29 17.30 -13.90
C LEU A 280 21.63 16.01 -13.14
N GLN A 281 20.62 15.19 -12.81
CA GLN A 281 20.81 13.96 -12.07
C GLN A 281 21.76 12.98 -12.78
N ASN A 282 21.68 12.85 -14.10
CA ASN A 282 22.55 11.93 -14.86
C ASN A 282 24.01 12.42 -14.98
N LYS A 283 24.30 13.68 -14.61
CA LYS A 283 25.63 14.30 -14.73
C LYS A 283 26.38 14.43 -13.40
N SER A 284 25.75 14.06 -12.29
CA SER A 284 26.31 14.21 -10.95
C SER A 284 26.51 12.86 -10.28
N GLU A 285 27.68 12.66 -9.68
CA GLU A 285 27.93 11.49 -8.82
C GLU A 285 27.33 11.76 -7.43
N PHE A 286 26.39 10.90 -7.02
CA PHE A 286 25.79 10.87 -5.69
C PHE A 286 25.34 9.44 -5.35
N ASP A 287 25.21 9.16 -4.05
CA ASP A 287 24.71 7.88 -3.56
C ASP A 287 23.23 7.70 -3.95
N LYS A 288 22.96 6.69 -4.79
CA LYS A 288 21.61 6.41 -5.28
C LYS A 288 20.70 5.88 -4.17
N GLU A 289 21.24 5.21 -3.15
CA GLU A 289 20.46 4.64 -2.05
C GLU A 289 20.03 5.71 -1.04
N LYS A 290 20.84 6.75 -0.85
CA LYS A 290 20.53 7.90 0.03
C LYS A 290 20.11 9.15 -0.75
N SER A 291 19.26 8.97 -1.75
CA SER A 291 18.69 10.08 -2.53
C SER A 291 17.17 10.00 -2.62
N TYR A 292 16.51 11.16 -2.60
CA TYR A 292 15.06 11.28 -2.80
C TYR A 292 14.75 12.35 -3.84
N ILE A 293 13.60 12.22 -4.50
CA ILE A 293 13.07 13.22 -5.43
C ILE A 293 12.03 14.06 -4.70
N ARG A 294 12.23 15.37 -4.68
CA ARG A 294 11.27 16.33 -4.12
C ARG A 294 10.25 16.73 -5.19
N LEU A 295 9.01 16.26 -5.01
CA LEU A 295 7.88 16.64 -5.84
C LEU A 295 7.38 18.06 -5.50
N PRO A 296 6.71 18.75 -6.45
CA PRO A 296 6.01 19.99 -6.13
C PRO A 296 4.98 19.75 -5.02
N GLY A 297 4.97 20.61 -4.00
CA GLY A 297 4.08 20.48 -2.84
C GLY A 297 2.60 20.59 -3.19
N PHE A 298 1.74 20.02 -2.33
CA PHE A 298 0.28 19.95 -2.51
C PHE A 298 -0.35 21.30 -2.90
N HIS A 299 -0.03 22.37 -2.17
CA HIS A 299 -0.59 23.70 -2.42
C HIS A 299 -0.24 24.27 -3.80
N LYS A 300 0.90 23.86 -4.38
CA LYS A 300 1.28 24.27 -5.75
C LYS A 300 0.52 23.44 -6.78
N VAL A 301 0.56 22.11 -6.67
CA VAL A 301 -0.11 21.21 -7.63
C VAL A 301 -1.63 21.35 -7.62
N SER A 302 -2.23 21.80 -6.51
CA SER A 302 -3.66 22.07 -6.44
C SER A 302 -4.09 23.32 -7.20
N LYS A 303 -3.15 24.20 -7.57
CA LYS A 303 -3.43 25.48 -8.25
C LYS A 303 -2.86 25.52 -9.68
N ASP A 304 -2.02 24.57 -10.04
CA ASP A 304 -1.32 24.54 -11.32
C ASP A 304 -1.39 23.14 -11.92
N ALA A 305 -2.17 23.00 -12.99
CA ALA A 305 -2.38 21.75 -13.69
C ALA A 305 -1.10 21.22 -14.36
N VAL A 306 -0.18 22.11 -14.76
CA VAL A 306 1.09 21.72 -15.39
C VAL A 306 2.03 21.14 -14.34
N LEU A 307 2.12 21.75 -13.16
CA LEU A 307 2.88 21.19 -12.04
C LEU A 307 2.28 19.87 -11.54
N TYR A 308 0.95 19.73 -11.56
CA TYR A 308 0.30 18.45 -11.27
C TYR A 308 0.68 17.37 -12.30
N ALA A 309 0.62 17.69 -13.59
CA ALA A 309 1.02 16.76 -14.66
C ALA A 309 2.49 16.35 -14.54
N HIS A 310 3.38 17.30 -14.21
CA HIS A 310 4.81 17.05 -13.94
C HIS A 310 4.99 16.09 -12.76
N ALA A 311 4.36 16.38 -11.61
CA ALA A 311 4.43 15.52 -10.43
C ALA A 311 3.90 14.09 -10.71
N SER A 312 2.82 13.99 -11.48
CA SER A 312 2.26 12.71 -11.92
C SER A 312 3.24 11.95 -12.82
N ARG A 313 3.88 12.62 -13.79
CA ARG A 313 4.89 12.00 -14.66
C ARG A 313 6.03 11.37 -13.84
N VAL A 314 6.58 12.14 -12.89
CA VAL A 314 7.67 11.69 -12.02
C VAL A 314 7.23 10.50 -11.17
N LEU A 315 6.03 10.54 -10.58
CA LEU A 315 5.46 9.40 -9.84
C LEU A 315 5.42 8.11 -10.70
N HIS A 316 5.03 8.22 -11.97
CA HIS A 316 4.96 7.07 -12.88
C HIS A 316 6.35 6.57 -13.29
N GLN A 317 7.33 7.46 -13.48
CA GLN A 317 8.72 7.08 -13.76
C GLN A 317 9.34 6.28 -12.61
N GLU A 318 9.01 6.64 -11.36
CA GLU A 318 9.48 5.97 -10.15
C GLU A 318 8.62 4.75 -9.73
N SER A 319 7.85 4.17 -10.66
CA SER A 319 7.03 2.98 -10.39
C SER A 319 7.77 1.65 -10.55
N ASN A 320 8.97 1.64 -11.16
CA ASN A 320 9.76 0.41 -11.32
C ASN A 320 10.62 0.14 -10.08
N PRO A 321 10.43 -1.00 -9.38
CA PRO A 321 11.14 -1.29 -8.13
C PRO A 321 12.67 -1.33 -8.27
N HIS A 322 13.22 -1.57 -9.46
CA HIS A 322 14.67 -1.74 -9.64
C HIS A 322 15.44 -0.43 -9.75
N ASN A 323 14.78 0.69 -10.06
CA ASN A 323 15.41 1.99 -10.23
C ASN A 323 14.75 3.11 -9.41
N ALA A 324 13.56 2.85 -8.85
CA ALA A 324 12.79 3.83 -8.11
C ALA A 324 13.53 4.41 -6.91
N LYS A 325 13.39 5.72 -6.73
CA LYS A 325 13.85 6.50 -5.59
C LYS A 325 12.73 6.76 -4.60
N VAL A 326 13.12 7.23 -3.42
CA VAL A 326 12.16 7.80 -2.48
C VAL A 326 11.54 9.04 -3.12
N LEU A 327 10.22 9.18 -3.02
CA LEU A 327 9.54 10.42 -3.36
C LEU A 327 9.16 11.17 -2.10
N VAL A 328 9.34 12.50 -2.11
CA VAL A 328 8.94 13.37 -1.01
C VAL A 328 8.03 14.47 -1.53
N GLN A 329 6.85 14.62 -0.92
CA GLN A 329 5.93 15.71 -1.26
C GLN A 329 5.48 16.45 0.00
N GLN A 330 5.53 17.77 -0.04
CA GLN A 330 5.07 18.60 1.07
C GLN A 330 3.54 18.72 1.10
N HIS A 331 2.92 18.44 2.25
CA HIS A 331 1.48 18.61 2.53
C HIS A 331 1.32 19.48 3.78
N GLY A 332 1.29 20.81 3.59
CA GLY A 332 1.25 21.77 4.70
C GLY A 332 2.57 21.78 5.48
N THR A 333 2.50 21.49 6.78
CA THR A 333 3.66 21.43 7.69
C THR A 333 4.36 20.07 7.68
N GLN A 334 3.74 19.04 7.11
CA GLN A 334 4.27 17.68 7.07
C GLN A 334 4.73 17.31 5.66
N GLN A 335 5.54 16.26 5.57
CA GLN A 335 6.04 15.69 4.33
C GLN A 335 5.59 14.24 4.20
N ILE A 336 5.03 13.91 3.04
CA ILE A 336 4.75 12.53 2.64
C ILE A 336 6.07 11.94 2.14
N TRP A 337 6.52 10.87 2.80
CA TRP A 337 7.69 10.09 2.46
C TRP A 337 7.23 8.77 1.81
N VAL A 338 7.45 8.61 0.52
CA VAL A 338 7.11 7.39 -0.24
C VAL A 338 8.37 6.59 -0.46
N ASN A 339 8.50 5.44 0.20
CA ASN A 339 9.60 4.52 -0.06
C ASN A 339 9.45 3.88 -1.45
N PRO A 340 10.54 3.42 -2.08
CA PRO A 340 10.48 2.75 -3.38
C PRO A 340 9.53 1.54 -3.39
N PRO A 341 8.97 1.14 -4.55
CA PRO A 341 8.03 0.03 -4.64
C PRO A 341 8.63 -1.29 -4.11
N PRO A 342 7.78 -2.20 -3.60
CA PRO A 342 8.25 -3.49 -3.13
C PRO A 342 8.84 -4.30 -4.29
N ILE A 343 9.87 -5.08 -4.00
CA ILE A 343 10.43 -6.03 -4.98
C ILE A 343 9.38 -7.10 -5.26
N PRO A 344 9.04 -7.41 -6.53
CA PRO A 344 8.02 -8.39 -6.84
C PRO A 344 8.28 -9.76 -6.20
N LEU A 345 7.23 -10.50 -5.92
CA LEU A 345 7.35 -11.89 -5.48
C LEU A 345 7.97 -12.74 -6.59
N THR A 346 8.86 -13.65 -6.21
CA THR A 346 9.31 -14.71 -7.12
C THR A 346 8.16 -15.68 -7.40
N THR A 347 8.26 -16.47 -8.47
CA THR A 347 7.24 -17.49 -8.79
C THR A 347 6.97 -18.43 -7.61
N LYS A 348 8.02 -18.89 -6.92
CA LYS A 348 7.86 -19.78 -5.75
C LYS A 348 7.11 -19.12 -4.59
N GLU A 349 7.38 -17.85 -4.33
CA GLU A 349 6.67 -17.11 -3.28
C GLU A 349 5.21 -16.86 -3.69
N LEU A 350 4.98 -16.53 -4.95
CA LEU A 350 3.63 -16.35 -5.48
C LEU A 350 2.83 -17.65 -5.37
N ASP A 351 3.38 -18.77 -5.84
CA ASP A 351 2.76 -20.09 -5.72
C ASP A 351 2.46 -20.42 -4.25
N GLY A 352 3.39 -20.10 -3.34
CA GLY A 352 3.19 -20.26 -1.91
C GLY A 352 1.99 -19.47 -1.37
N VAL A 353 1.82 -18.21 -1.79
CA VAL A 353 0.67 -17.38 -1.39
C VAL A 353 -0.64 -17.96 -1.91
N PHE A 354 -0.69 -18.44 -3.16
CA PHE A 354 -1.90 -19.02 -3.74
C PHE A 354 -2.19 -20.46 -3.26
N ALA A 355 -1.20 -21.13 -2.68
CA ALA A 355 -1.32 -22.45 -2.07
C ALA A 355 -1.72 -22.41 -0.58
N LEU A 356 -1.89 -21.22 0.01
CA LEU A 356 -2.41 -21.08 1.37
C LEU A 356 -3.78 -21.75 1.53
N PRO A 357 -4.17 -22.15 2.76
CA PRO A 357 -5.34 -22.98 3.02
C PRO A 357 -6.67 -22.20 2.93
N PHE A 358 -7.02 -21.77 1.71
CA PHE A 358 -8.30 -21.13 1.41
C PHE A 358 -9.44 -22.15 1.36
N GLN A 359 -10.59 -21.79 1.92
CA GLN A 359 -11.83 -22.56 1.82
C GLN A 359 -12.46 -22.45 0.42
N ARG A 360 -12.12 -21.40 -0.33
CA ARG A 360 -12.63 -21.08 -1.69
C ARG A 360 -14.15 -20.88 -1.73
N VAL A 361 -14.74 -20.49 -0.62
CA VAL A 361 -16.17 -20.20 -0.47
C VAL A 361 -16.36 -18.93 0.39
N PRO A 362 -17.54 -18.27 0.29
CA PRO A 362 -17.94 -17.23 1.23
C PRO A 362 -17.95 -17.73 2.67
N HIS A 363 -17.73 -16.79 3.60
CA HIS A 363 -17.82 -17.08 5.02
C HIS A 363 -19.22 -17.64 5.41
N PRO A 364 -19.31 -18.65 6.29
CA PRO A 364 -20.58 -19.30 6.64
C PRO A 364 -21.64 -18.37 7.25
N SER A 365 -21.22 -17.27 7.89
CA SER A 365 -22.12 -16.28 8.47
C SER A 365 -23.08 -15.64 7.45
N TYR A 366 -22.76 -15.69 6.16
CA TYR A 366 -23.63 -15.20 5.09
C TYR A 366 -24.74 -16.19 4.69
N GLY A 367 -24.71 -17.43 5.19
CA GLY A 367 -25.71 -18.45 4.87
C GLY A 367 -25.88 -18.67 3.36
N ASN A 368 -27.09 -18.45 2.86
CA ASN A 368 -27.45 -18.61 1.43
C ASN A 368 -27.29 -17.33 0.61
N ALA A 369 -26.72 -16.26 1.16
CA ALA A 369 -26.60 -14.99 0.45
C ALA A 369 -25.71 -15.14 -0.79
N LYS A 370 -26.19 -14.61 -1.92
CA LYS A 370 -25.42 -14.62 -3.16
C LYS A 370 -24.47 -13.44 -3.20
N ILE A 371 -23.17 -13.67 -3.29
CA ILE A 371 -22.17 -12.62 -3.52
C ILE A 371 -21.84 -12.60 -5.02
N PRO A 372 -22.28 -11.60 -5.80
CA PRO A 372 -22.14 -11.60 -7.26
C PRO A 372 -20.71 -11.79 -7.76
N ALA A 373 -19.73 -11.10 -7.15
CA ALA A 373 -18.32 -11.20 -7.50
C ALA A 373 -17.80 -12.64 -7.35
N TYR A 374 -18.11 -13.30 -6.23
CA TYR A 374 -17.75 -14.70 -6.01
C TYR A 374 -18.38 -15.63 -7.06
N GLY A 375 -19.66 -15.42 -7.38
CA GLY A 375 -20.37 -16.21 -8.38
C GLY A 375 -19.70 -16.18 -9.76
N MET A 376 -19.12 -15.02 -10.14
CA MET A 376 -18.38 -14.86 -11.40
C MET A 376 -17.02 -15.57 -11.39
N ILE A 377 -16.30 -15.56 -10.26
CA ILE A 377 -14.89 -15.94 -10.21
C ILE A 377 -14.60 -17.35 -9.65
N ARG A 378 -15.59 -18.02 -9.03
CA ARG A 378 -15.39 -19.31 -8.31
C ARG A 378 -14.85 -20.46 -9.16
N PHE A 379 -14.96 -20.37 -10.48
CA PHE A 379 -14.45 -21.36 -11.43
C PHE A 379 -13.37 -20.79 -12.36
N SER A 380 -12.87 -19.59 -12.07
CA SER A 380 -11.86 -18.93 -12.87
C SER A 380 -10.46 -19.45 -12.52
N ILE A 381 -9.60 -19.52 -13.55
CA ILE A 381 -8.18 -19.83 -13.40
C ILE A 381 -7.42 -18.50 -13.43
N ASN A 382 -6.53 -18.30 -12.45
CA ASN A 382 -5.69 -17.13 -12.42
C ASN A 382 -4.53 -17.28 -13.43
N ILE A 383 -4.50 -16.42 -14.47
CA ILE A 383 -3.45 -16.43 -15.50
C ILE A 383 -2.38 -15.35 -15.27
N MET A 384 -2.71 -14.30 -14.51
CA MET A 384 -1.81 -13.18 -14.24
C MET A 384 -2.21 -12.46 -12.97
N ARG A 385 -1.22 -11.98 -12.21
CA ARG A 385 -1.45 -11.19 -11.02
C ARG A 385 -0.78 -9.83 -11.12
N GLY A 386 -1.53 -8.81 -10.71
CA GLY A 386 -1.05 -7.44 -10.56
C GLY A 386 -2.00 -6.47 -11.25
N CYS A 387 -2.64 -5.62 -10.46
CA CYS A 387 -3.24 -4.39 -10.94
C CYS A 387 -2.28 -3.25 -10.56
N PHE A 388 -2.05 -2.28 -11.46
CA PHE A 388 -1.27 -1.08 -11.12
C PHE A 388 -1.87 -0.34 -9.90
N GLY A 389 -3.18 -0.49 -9.69
CA GLY A 389 -3.91 0.14 -8.62
C GLY A 389 -3.66 -0.39 -7.22
N GLY A 390 -3.06 -1.58 -7.04
CA GLY A 390 -2.91 -2.22 -5.73
C GLY A 390 -3.32 -3.68 -5.75
#